data_AF-A0A962I9P8-F1
#
_entry.id   AF-A0A962I9P8-F1
#
_cell.length_a   1.000
_cell.length_b   1.000
_cell.length_c   1.000
_cell.angle_alpha   90.00
_cell.angle_beta   90.00
_cell.angle_gamma   90.00
#
_symmetry.space_group_name_H-M   'P 1'
#
loop_
_entity.id
_entity.type
_entity.pdbx_description
1 polymer ?
#
loop_
_entity_poly.entity_id
_entity_poly.type
_entity_poly.pdbx_seq_one_letter_code
_entity_poly.pdbx_strand_id
1 'polypeptide(L)'
;LFLLINVVFVLLSPINDFYVSFLEQRTYQPYSPWLQAWIEQLAIEYGPGLEAFARRYDQAVHLLARSLIIVQTPFFALWTALMLVGRGRYASDHLVYSLNTHAWFMIWLLLLQIPGWLIDSLLGLFDLELPGGAYFALLPWGLLLYLLLSVRRAYELGWWSALWRTPLLFIGLFASHMLYRFCQLLITMAVVVHEGSAG
;
A
#
# COMPACT_ATOMS: atom_id res chain seq x y z
N LEU A 1 0.86 -4.48 18.15
CA LEU A 1 2.04 -4.04 17.35
C LEU A 1 1.63 -3.32 16.08
N PHE A 2 0.87 -3.95 15.16
CA PHE A 2 0.39 -3.28 13.94
C PHE A 2 -0.29 -1.94 14.20
N LEU A 3 -1.26 -1.87 15.12
CA LEU A 3 -1.96 -0.61 15.43
C LEU A 3 -1.01 0.49 15.92
N LEU A 4 -0.05 0.15 16.78
CA LEU A 4 0.96 1.10 17.26
C LEU A 4 1.82 1.62 16.11
N ILE A 5 2.26 0.73 15.24
CA ILE A 5 3.06 1.10 14.06
C ILE A 5 2.23 1.91 13.08
N ASN A 6 0.96 1.57 12.87
CA ASN A 6 0.07 2.33 12.00
C ASN A 6 -0.10 3.75 12.52
N VAL A 7 -0.29 3.95 13.82
CA VAL A 7 -0.34 5.28 14.44
C VAL A 7 0.98 6.04 14.22
N VAL A 8 2.12 5.40 14.52
CA VAL A 8 3.45 6.02 14.30
C VAL A 8 3.65 6.38 12.84
N PHE A 9 3.26 5.50 11.92
CA PHE A 9 3.35 5.71 10.49
C PHE A 9 2.47 6.87 10.03
N VAL A 10 1.22 6.94 10.50
CA VAL A 10 0.30 8.05 10.18
C VAL A 10 0.83 9.39 10.69
N LEU A 11 1.53 9.42 11.83
CA LEU A 11 2.07 10.65 12.41
C LEU A 11 3.40 11.09 11.79
N LEU A 12 4.26 10.13 11.41
CA LEU A 12 5.64 10.41 11.02
C LEU A 12 5.91 10.26 9.52
N SER A 13 5.05 9.56 8.77
CA SER A 13 5.34 9.27 7.36
C SER A 13 5.20 10.54 6.50
N PRO A 14 6.29 11.04 5.89
CA PRO A 14 6.20 12.04 4.82
C PRO A 14 5.74 11.41 3.50
N ILE A 15 5.59 10.08 3.45
CA ILE A 15 5.35 9.31 2.24
C ILE A 15 3.85 9.26 1.97
N ASN A 16 3.49 9.83 0.83
CA ASN A 16 2.12 9.91 0.32
C ASN A 16 1.60 8.61 -0.34
N ASP A 17 2.35 7.51 -0.34
CA ASP A 17 2.06 6.31 -1.15
C ASP A 17 0.72 5.60 -0.82
N PHE A 18 0.12 5.93 0.33
CA PHE A 18 -1.22 5.47 0.72
C PHE A 18 -2.35 6.43 0.30
N TYR A 19 -2.04 7.68 -0.05
CA TYR A 19 -2.96 8.63 -0.67
C TYR A 19 -2.70 8.61 -2.17
N VAL A 20 -3.67 8.14 -2.95
CA VAL A 20 -3.56 8.15 -4.42
C VAL A 20 -4.47 9.26 -4.91
N SER A 21 -3.87 10.27 -5.55
CA SER A 21 -4.60 11.42 -6.07
C SER A 21 -5.62 11.02 -7.14
N PHE A 22 -6.61 11.86 -7.37
CA PHE A 22 -7.60 11.63 -8.43
C PHE A 22 -6.94 11.42 -9.81
N LEU A 23 -5.92 12.22 -10.12
CA LEU A 23 -5.16 12.11 -11.36
C LEU A 23 -4.47 10.74 -11.47
N GLU A 24 -3.80 10.31 -10.40
CA GLU A 24 -3.13 9.01 -10.39
C GLU A 24 -4.11 7.84 -10.50
N GLN A 25 -5.26 7.94 -9.82
CA GLN A 25 -6.35 6.97 -9.91
C GLN A 25 -6.89 6.84 -11.34
N ARG A 26 -6.96 7.96 -12.07
CA ARG A 26 -7.45 8.01 -13.44
C ARG A 26 -6.42 7.61 -14.49
N THR A 27 -5.12 7.77 -14.22
CA THR A 27 -4.09 7.65 -15.27
C THR A 27 -3.11 6.51 -15.06
N TYR A 28 -2.71 6.21 -13.82
CA TYR A 28 -1.55 5.36 -13.55
C TYR A 28 -1.89 4.03 -12.87
N GLN A 29 -3.12 3.82 -12.41
CA GLN A 29 -3.48 2.56 -11.76
C GLN A 29 -3.77 1.47 -12.80
N PRO A 30 -3.48 0.19 -12.50
CA PRO A 30 -3.75 -0.91 -13.42
C PRO A 30 -5.21 -1.02 -13.87
N TYR A 31 -6.14 -0.54 -13.04
CA TYR A 31 -7.57 -0.54 -13.31
C TYR A 31 -8.11 0.75 -13.93
N SER A 32 -7.27 1.78 -14.09
CA SER A 32 -7.67 3.08 -14.64
C SER A 32 -8.40 2.97 -16.00
N PRO A 33 -7.95 2.14 -16.97
CA PRO A 33 -8.60 2.08 -18.28
C PRO A 33 -10.08 1.64 -18.24
N TRP A 34 -10.45 0.83 -17.25
CA TRP A 34 -11.82 0.31 -17.11
C TRP A 34 -12.76 1.28 -16.42
N LEU A 35 -12.22 2.19 -15.62
CA LEU A 35 -13.00 3.10 -14.77
C LEU A 35 -13.03 4.52 -15.30
N GLN A 36 -12.20 4.86 -16.29
CA GLN A 36 -12.06 6.23 -16.76
C GLN A 36 -13.41 6.84 -17.20
N ALA A 37 -14.19 6.14 -18.02
CA ALA A 37 -15.48 6.64 -18.49
C ALA A 37 -16.48 6.85 -17.33
N TRP A 38 -16.50 5.93 -16.37
CA TRP A 38 -17.35 6.02 -15.19
C TRP A 38 -16.96 7.20 -14.28
N ILE A 39 -15.65 7.39 -14.06
CA ILE A 39 -15.10 8.51 -13.28
C ILE A 39 -15.42 9.85 -13.95
N GLU A 40 -15.26 9.94 -15.27
CA GLU A 40 -15.55 11.16 -16.03
C GLU A 40 -17.04 11.51 -16.00
N GLN A 41 -17.92 10.51 -16.12
CA GLN A 41 -19.36 10.70 -16.01
C GLN A 41 -19.74 11.22 -14.62
N LEU A 42 -19.24 10.60 -13.55
CA LEU A 42 -19.51 11.04 -12.18
C LEU A 42 -19.01 12.47 -11.92
N ALA A 43 -17.87 12.85 -12.47
CA ALA A 43 -17.32 14.19 -12.31
C ALA A 43 -18.16 15.27 -13.03
N ILE A 44 -18.82 14.92 -14.14
CA ILE A 44 -19.75 15.80 -14.86
C ILE A 44 -21.09 15.90 -14.12
N GLU A 45 -21.59 14.79 -13.58
CA GLU A 45 -22.92 14.71 -12.96
C GLU A 45 -22.94 15.32 -11.56
N TYR A 46 -21.89 15.13 -10.75
CA TYR A 46 -21.86 15.47 -9.33
C TYR A 46 -20.87 16.59 -8.96
N GLY A 47 -20.30 17.27 -9.96
CA GLY A 47 -19.36 18.37 -9.73
C GLY A 47 -19.58 19.55 -10.68
N PRO A 48 -19.11 20.77 -10.34
CA PRO A 48 -19.14 21.92 -11.25
C PRO A 48 -18.06 21.82 -12.36
N GLY A 49 -17.53 20.62 -12.61
CA GLY A 49 -16.40 20.35 -13.49
C GLY A 49 -15.36 19.41 -12.85
N LEU A 50 -14.57 18.77 -13.70
CA LEU A 50 -13.57 17.75 -13.33
C LEU A 50 -12.55 18.25 -12.29
N GLU A 51 -12.12 19.51 -12.39
CA GLU A 51 -11.11 20.08 -11.50
C GLU A 51 -11.63 20.27 -10.07
N ALA A 52 -12.87 20.72 -9.93
CA ALA A 52 -13.50 20.86 -8.63
C ALA A 52 -13.78 19.49 -8.00
N PHE A 53 -14.18 18.51 -8.81
CA PHE A 53 -14.34 17.13 -8.38
C PHE A 53 -13.02 16.53 -7.88
N ALA A 54 -11.93 16.70 -8.64
CA ALA A 54 -10.59 16.24 -8.28
C ALA A 54 -10.13 16.82 -6.94
N ARG A 55 -10.32 18.13 -6.70
CA ARG A 55 -9.98 18.75 -5.41
C ARG A 55 -10.74 18.15 -4.24
N ARG A 56 -12.04 17.93 -4.38
CA ARG A 56 -12.87 17.31 -3.33
C ARG A 56 -12.45 15.87 -3.06
N TYR A 57 -12.18 15.11 -4.13
CA TYR A 57 -11.64 13.77 -4.04
C TYR A 57 -10.31 13.76 -3.28
N ASP A 58 -9.35 14.62 -3.64
CA ASP A 58 -8.03 14.68 -3.02
C ASP A 58 -8.11 15.04 -1.53
N GLN A 59 -9.01 15.94 -1.15
CA GLN A 59 -9.28 16.26 0.25
C GLN A 59 -9.87 15.07 1.02
N ALA A 60 -10.86 14.40 0.46
CA ALA A 60 -11.51 13.25 1.08
C ALA A 60 -10.54 12.05 1.21
N VAL A 61 -9.76 11.76 0.17
CA VAL A 61 -8.85 10.62 0.17
C VAL A 61 -7.71 10.80 1.17
N HIS A 62 -7.24 12.02 1.43
CA HIS A 62 -6.25 12.29 2.49
C HIS A 62 -6.75 11.90 3.88
N LEU A 63 -8.04 12.11 4.16
CA LEU A 63 -8.66 11.74 5.43
C LEU A 63 -8.90 10.23 5.51
N LEU A 64 -9.43 9.63 4.43
CA LEU A 64 -9.83 8.23 4.39
C LEU A 64 -8.66 7.25 4.29
N ALA A 65 -7.58 7.62 3.59
CA ALA A 65 -6.43 6.74 3.34
C ALA A 65 -5.91 6.10 4.64
N ARG A 66 -5.75 6.91 5.68
CA ARG A 66 -5.15 6.50 6.96
C ARG A 66 -5.92 5.36 7.64
N SER A 67 -7.24 5.44 7.62
CA SER A 67 -8.14 4.44 8.21
C SER A 67 -8.26 3.19 7.33
N LEU A 68 -8.19 3.35 6.01
CA LEU A 68 -8.37 2.25 5.06
C LEU A 68 -7.15 1.35 4.92
N ILE A 69 -5.98 1.73 5.44
CA ILE A 69 -4.76 0.89 5.44
C ILE A 69 -4.99 -0.50 6.06
N ILE A 70 -5.97 -0.65 6.96
CA ILE A 70 -6.28 -1.97 7.53
C ILE A 70 -6.89 -2.94 6.49
N VAL A 71 -7.53 -2.43 5.44
CA VAL A 71 -8.32 -3.20 4.47
C VAL A 71 -7.48 -4.18 3.64
N GLN A 72 -6.22 -3.86 3.32
CA GLN A 72 -5.31 -4.81 2.66
C GLN A 72 -4.99 -6.05 3.51
N THR A 73 -5.08 -5.94 4.84
CA THR A 73 -4.72 -7.02 5.77
C THR A 73 -5.54 -8.29 5.56
N PRO A 74 -6.89 -8.28 5.58
CA PRO A 74 -7.68 -9.48 5.34
C PRO A 74 -7.47 -10.06 3.94
N PHE A 75 -7.25 -9.23 2.91
CA PHE A 75 -6.98 -9.72 1.55
C PHE A 75 -5.65 -10.47 1.47
N PHE A 76 -4.59 -9.93 2.06
CA PHE A 76 -3.32 -10.64 2.13
C PHE A 76 -3.40 -11.88 3.02
N ALA A 77 -4.15 -11.83 4.12
CA ALA A 77 -4.38 -13.00 4.97
C ALA A 77 -5.06 -14.13 4.17
N LEU A 78 -6.09 -13.81 3.39
CA LEU A 78 -6.76 -14.75 2.49
C LEU A 78 -5.77 -15.33 1.46
N TRP A 79 -4.96 -14.48 0.83
CA TRP A 79 -3.93 -14.96 -0.11
C TRP A 79 -2.91 -15.89 0.56
N THR A 80 -2.43 -15.54 1.75
CA THR A 80 -1.49 -16.38 2.50
C THR A 80 -2.11 -17.71 2.88
N ALA A 81 -3.40 -17.74 3.24
CA ALA A 81 -4.13 -18.96 3.53
C ALA A 81 -4.21 -19.86 2.29
N LEU A 82 -4.51 -19.29 1.13
CA LEU A 82 -4.56 -20.02 -0.15
C LEU A 82 -3.18 -20.59 -0.56
N MET A 83 -2.10 -19.84 -0.36
CA MET A 83 -0.74 -20.29 -0.71
C MET A 83 -0.16 -21.33 0.26
N LEU A 84 -0.68 -21.38 1.49
CA LEU A 84 -0.20 -22.23 2.58
C LEU A 84 -1.23 -23.26 3.03
N VAL A 85 -2.17 -23.60 2.14
CA VAL A 85 -3.14 -24.69 2.36
C VAL A 85 -2.40 -25.98 2.76
N GLY A 86 -2.97 -26.70 3.72
CA GLY A 86 -2.42 -27.96 4.22
C GLY A 86 -1.36 -27.82 5.31
N ARG A 87 -1.05 -26.60 5.77
CA ARG A 87 -0.10 -26.36 6.89
C ARG A 87 -0.73 -26.44 8.28
N GLY A 88 -2.02 -26.79 8.39
CA GLY A 88 -2.71 -26.99 9.66
C GLY A 88 -2.82 -25.72 10.53
N ARG A 89 -2.81 -24.53 9.91
CA ARG A 89 -2.93 -23.24 10.59
C ARG A 89 -4.36 -22.71 10.49
N TYR A 90 -4.77 -21.93 11.49
CA TYR A 90 -6.10 -21.34 11.55
C TYR A 90 -6.15 -20.02 10.78
N ALA A 91 -7.36 -19.57 10.42
CA ALA A 91 -7.57 -18.27 9.77
C ALA A 91 -6.98 -17.10 10.58
N SER A 92 -7.01 -17.19 11.91
CA SER A 92 -6.39 -16.22 12.82
C SER A 92 -4.87 -16.12 12.64
N ASP A 93 -4.19 -17.23 12.36
CA ASP A 93 -2.73 -17.26 12.20
C ASP A 93 -2.31 -16.50 10.93
N HIS A 94 -3.06 -16.69 9.85
CA HIS A 94 -2.89 -15.96 8.59
C HIS A 94 -3.15 -14.46 8.76
N LEU A 95 -4.17 -14.10 9.55
CA LEU A 95 -4.47 -12.69 9.84
C LEU A 95 -3.36 -12.03 10.68
N VAL A 96 -2.87 -12.70 11.73
CA VAL A 96 -1.76 -12.20 12.56
C VAL A 96 -0.48 -12.08 11.72
N TYR A 97 -0.20 -13.05 10.86
CA TYR A 97 0.93 -12.98 9.92
C TYR A 97 0.81 -11.79 8.96
N SER A 98 -0.39 -11.57 8.41
CA SER A 98 -0.68 -10.45 7.52
C SER A 98 -0.49 -9.10 8.22
N LEU A 99 -1.00 -8.95 9.44
CA LEU A 99 -0.81 -7.75 10.27
C LEU A 99 0.68 -7.47 10.51
N ASN A 100 1.45 -8.48 10.89
CA ASN A 100 2.89 -8.31 11.11
C ASN A 100 3.64 -7.97 9.82
N THR A 101 3.21 -8.50 8.68
CA THR A 101 3.82 -8.19 7.38
C THR A 101 3.59 -6.74 6.98
N HIS A 102 2.36 -6.23 7.12
CA HIS A 102 2.08 -4.82 6.82
C HIS A 102 2.72 -3.87 7.84
N ALA A 103 2.77 -4.27 9.12
CA ALA A 103 3.50 -3.56 10.16
C ALA A 103 4.99 -3.41 9.78
N TRP A 104 5.62 -4.51 9.36
CA TRP A 104 6.99 -4.49 8.87
C TRP A 104 7.13 -3.59 7.64
N PHE A 105 6.23 -3.69 6.67
CA PHE A 105 6.27 -2.84 5.48
C PHE A 105 6.24 -1.35 5.82
N MET A 106 5.35 -0.93 6.73
CA MET A 106 5.29 0.45 7.20
C MET A 106 6.58 0.88 7.91
N ILE A 107 7.14 0.03 8.78
CA ILE A 107 8.44 0.31 9.42
C ILE A 107 9.54 0.43 8.36
N TRP A 108 9.57 -0.48 7.40
CA TRP A 108 10.58 -0.52 6.37
C TRP A 108 10.57 0.74 5.50
N LEU A 109 9.38 1.24 5.14
CA LEU A 109 9.21 2.52 4.46
C LEU A 109 9.82 3.69 5.25
N LEU A 110 9.64 3.72 6.58
CA LEU A 110 10.26 4.75 7.43
C LEU A 110 11.77 4.57 7.53
N LEU A 111 12.24 3.33 7.71
CA LEU A 111 13.67 3.01 7.83
C LEU A 111 14.44 3.28 6.55
N LEU A 112 13.82 3.18 5.38
CA LEU A 112 14.44 3.50 4.08
C LEU A 112 14.87 4.96 3.94
N GLN A 113 14.32 5.86 4.75
CA GLN A 113 14.76 7.27 4.76
C GLN A 113 16.17 7.43 5.34
N ILE A 114 16.60 6.52 6.23
CA ILE A 114 17.94 6.54 6.85
C ILE A 114 19.06 6.32 5.84
N PRO A 115 19.07 5.24 5.02
CA PRO A 115 20.08 5.07 3.99
C PRO A 115 19.98 6.15 2.91
N GLY A 116 18.78 6.63 2.57
CA GLY A 116 18.62 7.77 1.65
C GLY A 116 19.37 9.01 2.16
N TRP A 117 19.08 9.44 3.39
CA TRP A 117 19.77 10.55 4.04
C TRP A 117 21.29 10.34 4.15
N LEU A 118 21.73 9.13 4.51
CA LEU A 118 23.15 8.82 4.63
C LEU A 118 23.86 8.91 3.28
N ILE A 119 23.27 8.35 2.22
CA ILE A 119 23.88 8.37 0.89
C ILE A 119 23.92 9.81 0.35
N ASP A 120 22.82 10.57 0.48
CA ASP A 120 22.78 11.97 0.06
C ASP A 120 23.81 12.81 0.81
N SER A 121 23.96 12.59 2.13
CA SER A 121 24.97 13.28 2.94
C SER A 121 26.40 12.94 2.52
N LEU A 122 26.67 11.68 2.16
CA LEU A 122 27.99 11.25 1.70
C LEU A 122 28.32 11.79 0.31
N LEU A 123 27.36 11.81 -0.61
CA LEU A 123 27.55 12.31 -1.97
C LEU A 123 27.68 13.83 -2.01
N GLY A 124 27.01 14.55 -1.10
CA GLY A 124 27.19 15.98 -0.91
C GLY A 124 28.62 16.36 -0.51
N LEU A 125 29.43 15.44 0.04
CA LEU A 125 30.87 15.68 0.28
C LEU A 125 31.69 15.74 -1.02
N PHE A 126 31.13 15.27 -2.14
CA PHE A 126 31.79 15.14 -3.43
C PHE A 126 31.09 15.95 -4.55
N ASP A 127 30.14 16.84 -4.21
CA ASP A 127 29.28 17.55 -5.17
C ASP A 127 28.57 16.59 -6.16
N LEU A 128 28.22 15.39 -5.69
CA LEU A 128 27.46 14.40 -6.44
C LEU A 128 26.01 14.40 -5.97
N GLU A 129 25.09 14.23 -6.92
CA GLU A 129 23.66 14.11 -6.64
C GLU A 129 23.15 12.74 -7.08
N LEU A 130 22.34 12.11 -6.23
CA LEU A 130 21.55 10.96 -6.66
C LEU A 130 20.29 11.43 -7.38
N PRO A 131 19.86 10.71 -8.43
CA PRO A 131 18.50 10.83 -8.91
C PRO A 131 17.53 10.61 -7.74
N GLY A 132 16.61 11.56 -7.55
CA GLY A 132 15.65 11.52 -6.45
C GLY A 132 14.94 10.17 -6.39
N GLY A 133 15.00 9.53 -5.21
CA GLY A 133 14.35 8.24 -4.97
C GLY A 133 15.15 6.99 -5.39
N ALA A 134 16.43 7.10 -5.76
CA ALA A 134 17.27 5.94 -6.06
C ALA A 134 17.29 4.90 -4.90
N TYR A 135 17.19 5.34 -3.65
CA TYR A 135 17.11 4.46 -2.47
C TYR A 135 15.84 3.60 -2.43
N PHE A 136 14.76 3.95 -3.15
CA PHE A 136 13.58 3.09 -3.28
C PHE A 136 13.89 1.78 -4.01
N ALA A 137 15.00 1.67 -4.73
CA ALA A 137 15.47 0.41 -5.29
C ALA A 137 15.74 -0.66 -4.20
N LEU A 138 15.98 -0.26 -2.94
CA LEU A 138 16.18 -1.16 -1.81
C LEU A 138 14.86 -1.72 -1.23
N LEU A 139 13.73 -1.08 -1.54
CA LEU A 139 12.41 -1.44 -1.03
C LEU A 139 12.04 -2.90 -1.30
N PRO A 140 12.08 -3.42 -2.55
CA PRO A 140 11.71 -4.80 -2.82
C PRO A 140 12.63 -5.80 -2.10
N TRP A 141 13.91 -5.49 -1.92
CA TRP A 141 14.87 -6.39 -1.29
C TRP A 141 14.59 -6.60 0.19
N GLY A 142 14.33 -5.52 0.94
CA GLY A 142 13.97 -5.64 2.35
C GLY A 142 12.64 -6.37 2.57
N LEU A 143 11.68 -6.19 1.67
CA LEU A 143 10.41 -6.92 1.70
C LEU A 143 10.59 -8.41 1.39
N LEU A 144 11.32 -8.76 0.33
CA LEU A 144 11.59 -10.15 -0.04
C LEU A 144 12.35 -10.89 1.06
N LEU A 145 13.37 -10.26 1.64
CA LEU A 145 14.13 -10.83 2.74
C LEU A 145 13.24 -11.07 3.96
N TYR A 146 12.42 -10.08 4.34
CA TYR A 146 11.48 -10.24 5.45
C TYR A 146 10.49 -11.37 5.18
N LEU A 147 9.82 -11.36 4.01
CA LEU A 147 8.84 -12.38 3.64
C LEU A 147 9.43 -13.80 3.68
N LEU A 148 10.66 -13.97 3.19
CA LEU A 148 11.36 -15.25 3.22
C LEU A 148 11.59 -15.74 4.65
N LEU A 149 12.10 -14.86 5.53
CA LEU A 149 12.40 -15.21 6.91
C LEU A 149 11.13 -15.39 7.75
N SER A 150 10.14 -14.52 7.58
CA SER A 150 8.89 -14.51 8.33
C SER A 150 8.03 -15.71 7.97
N VAL A 151 7.85 -16.04 6.68
CA VAL A 151 7.04 -17.21 6.28
C VAL A 151 7.69 -18.50 6.75
N ARG A 152 9.03 -18.59 6.66
CA ARG A 152 9.77 -19.76 7.10
C ARG A 152 9.56 -20.01 8.59
N ARG A 153 9.67 -18.96 9.40
CA ARG A 153 9.52 -19.05 10.85
C ARG A 153 8.07 -19.26 11.29
N ALA A 154 7.12 -18.52 10.71
CA ALA A 154 5.71 -18.57 11.11
C ALA A 154 5.02 -19.90 10.73
N TYR A 155 5.45 -20.52 9.63
CA TYR A 155 4.84 -21.75 9.10
C TYR A 155 5.79 -22.96 9.13
N GLU A 156 6.93 -22.83 9.81
CA GLU A 156 7.92 -23.91 10.01
C GLU A 156 8.33 -24.57 8.68
N LEU A 157 8.59 -23.75 7.66
CA LEU A 157 8.95 -24.24 6.33
C LEU A 157 10.45 -24.58 6.25
N GLY A 158 10.79 -25.57 5.42
CA GLY A 158 12.16 -25.72 4.93
C GLY A 158 12.55 -24.54 4.02
N TRP A 159 13.85 -24.27 3.91
CA TRP A 159 14.36 -23.15 3.10
C TRP A 159 13.86 -23.15 1.66
N TRP A 160 13.93 -24.29 0.97
CA TRP A 160 13.43 -24.42 -0.40
C TRP A 160 11.95 -24.09 -0.50
N SER A 161 11.16 -24.58 0.45
CA SER A 161 9.72 -24.34 0.46
C SER A 161 9.36 -22.88 0.76
N ALA A 162 10.17 -22.17 1.53
CA ALA A 162 10.01 -20.75 1.77
C ALA A 162 10.44 -19.93 0.53
N LEU A 163 11.56 -20.31 -0.10
CA LEU A 163 12.13 -19.59 -1.24
C LEU A 163 11.15 -19.49 -2.42
N TRP A 164 10.54 -20.59 -2.86
CA TRP A 164 9.62 -20.55 -4.00
C TRP A 164 8.27 -19.88 -3.66
N ARG A 165 7.84 -19.90 -2.39
CA ARG A 165 6.61 -19.21 -1.95
C ARG A 165 6.79 -17.72 -1.75
N THR A 166 8.00 -17.26 -1.47
CA THR A 166 8.31 -15.84 -1.27
C THR A 166 7.85 -14.96 -2.45
N PRO A 167 8.17 -15.26 -3.73
CA PRO A 167 7.67 -14.46 -4.84
C PRO A 167 6.14 -14.50 -4.97
N LEU A 168 5.50 -15.64 -4.66
CA LEU A 168 4.03 -15.74 -4.68
C LEU A 168 3.36 -14.91 -3.57
N LEU A 169 3.99 -14.86 -2.40
CA LEU A 169 3.55 -13.99 -1.30
C LEU A 169 3.81 -12.52 -1.64
N PHE A 170 4.91 -12.20 -2.31
CA PHE A 170 5.18 -10.84 -2.78
C PHE A 170 4.11 -10.37 -3.78
N ILE A 171 3.73 -11.23 -4.74
CA ILE A 171 2.61 -10.98 -5.66
C ILE A 171 1.31 -10.77 -4.88
N GLY A 172 1.04 -11.61 -3.87
CA GLY A 172 -0.13 -11.46 -3.00
C GLY A 172 -0.17 -10.15 -2.23
N LEU A 173 0.98 -9.71 -1.72
CA LEU A 173 1.12 -8.44 -1.02
C LEU A 173 0.82 -7.29 -1.99
N PHE A 174 1.43 -7.30 -3.18
CA PHE A 174 1.16 -6.31 -4.22
C PHE A 174 -0.32 -6.29 -4.64
N ALA A 175 -0.92 -7.46 -4.87
CA ALA A 175 -2.33 -7.57 -5.22
C ALA A 175 -3.25 -7.04 -4.10
N SER A 176 -2.93 -7.31 -2.83
CA SER A 176 -3.68 -6.78 -1.69
C SER A 176 -3.58 -5.26 -1.59
N HIS A 177 -2.42 -4.68 -1.90
CA HIS A 177 -2.22 -3.23 -1.97
C HIS A 177 -3.01 -2.60 -3.12
N MET A 178 -3.01 -3.23 -4.30
CA MET A 178 -3.81 -2.77 -5.44
C MET A 178 -5.31 -2.80 -5.13
N LEU A 179 -5.77 -3.86 -4.47
CA LEU A 179 -7.17 -3.98 -4.06
C LEU A 179 -7.53 -2.93 -3.00
N TYR A 180 -6.62 -2.63 -2.06
CA TYR A 180 -6.76 -1.51 -1.15
C TYR A 180 -6.94 -0.18 -1.90
N ARG A 181 -6.08 0.13 -2.89
CA ARG A 181 -6.19 1.36 -3.69
C ARG A 181 -7.51 1.45 -4.45
N PHE A 182 -8.00 0.31 -4.95
CA PHE A 182 -9.30 0.23 -5.60
C PHE A 182 -10.45 0.46 -4.62
N CYS A 183 -10.43 -0.16 -3.44
CA CYS A 183 -11.42 0.12 -2.39
C CYS A 183 -11.40 1.59 -1.96
N GLN A 184 -10.21 2.18 -1.84
CA GLN A 184 -10.03 3.59 -1.53
C GLN A 184 -10.68 4.49 -2.57
N LEU A 185 -10.51 4.19 -3.86
CA LEU A 185 -11.19 4.90 -4.94
C LEU A 185 -12.71 4.85 -4.76
N LEU A 186 -13.28 3.64 -4.63
CA LEU A 186 -14.73 3.46 -4.53
C LEU A 186 -15.33 4.19 -3.33
N ILE A 187 -14.70 4.06 -2.16
CA ILE A 187 -15.19 4.69 -0.92
C ILE A 187 -15.08 6.21 -1.02
N THR A 188 -13.96 6.74 -1.52
CA THR A 188 -13.78 8.19 -1.67
C THR A 188 -14.79 8.77 -2.67
N MET A 189 -15.01 8.10 -3.79
CA MET A 189 -16.03 8.50 -4.77
C MET A 189 -17.43 8.55 -4.16
N ALA A 190 -17.80 7.52 -3.40
CA ALA A 190 -19.10 7.48 -2.73
C ALA A 190 -19.30 8.65 -1.76
N VAL A 191 -18.25 9.03 -1.01
CA VAL A 191 -18.28 10.19 -0.09
C VAL A 191 -18.47 11.50 -0.87
N VAL A 192 -17.67 11.73 -1.91
CA VAL A 192 -17.74 12.97 -2.71
C VAL A 192 -19.10 13.12 -3.39
N VAL A 193 -19.64 12.03 -3.94
CA VAL A 193 -20.97 12.02 -4.58
C VAL A 193 -22.06 12.32 -3.55
N HIS A 194 -22.02 11.68 -2.38
CA HIS A 194 -23.01 11.89 -1.33
C HIS A 194 -23.04 13.35 -0.85
N GLU A 195 -21.87 13.94 -0.60
CA GLU A 195 -21.77 15.36 -0.24
C GLU A 195 -22.24 16.29 -1.38
N GLY A 196 -22.00 15.90 -2.64
CA GLY A 196 -22.45 16.66 -3.81
C GLY A 196 -23.97 16.64 -4.00
N SER A 197 -24.65 15.56 -3.60
CA SER A 197 -26.12 15.45 -3.67
C SER A 197 -26.86 16.18 -2.55
N ALA A 198 -26.16 16.58 -1.48
CA ALA A 198 -26.75 17.19 -0.29
C ALA A 198 -26.75 18.73 -0.30
N GLY A 199 -26.06 19.35 -1.28
CA GLY A 199 -26.00 20.81 -1.47
C GLY A 199 -26.82 21.25 -2.68
#